data_AF-A0A1T5EC02-F1
#
_entry.id   AF-A0A1T5EC02-F1
#
_cell.length_a   1.000
_cell.length_b   1.000
_cell.length_c   1.000
_cell.angle_alpha   90.00
_cell.angle_beta   90.00
_cell.angle_gamma   90.00
#
_symmetry.space_group_name_H-M   'P 1'
#
loop_
_entity.id
_entity.type
_entity.pdbx_description
1 polymer ?
#
loop_
_entity_poly.entity_id
_entity_poly.type
_entity_poly.pdbx_seq_one_letter_code
_entity_poly.pdbx_strand_id
1 'polypeptide(L)'
;MNKLGFIFLFFSGMLFQDISAQSFAEDQSVTQKVLQELNRERSLLSQNLEFRIKEIDSKISNLDESIQNTNSSAEKVEKLLERVKFLEERQEEIDKNTISVYKYNYSSAVLNLASMEREIKPLNLFNASREFYATLDQVSNPMHYEGYQEWFGEFRKFVEEEKKNDARLSALSHILTVTGDLAQGTPFTGMFAGTVFDGIGSFINSLGWGDKKLKKQSTEMLKLTTTVAQFTHDKDLIETEWESINKNLDELKELQEKAMQENLVQILEIDTKEFNRDFTNETDAKKRTQYILDISKIAENKITEEKAKNPENWKQDYHDQMIAVQNLKIRFGTITFRILENLKKYDSLIKKYEEDEFLKSKIADLKNKLNTVRNSFESTFNPQEYIKASNEMYVVE
;
A
#
# COMPACT_ATOMS: atom_id res chain seq x y z
N MET A 1 12.16 -64.87 10.78
CA MET A 1 13.39 -64.55 10.01
C MET A 1 12.98 -64.58 8.54
N ASN A 2 13.03 -63.55 7.71
CA ASN A 2 13.77 -62.29 7.71
C ASN A 2 12.88 -61.14 7.19
N LYS A 3 13.18 -59.95 7.69
CA LYS A 3 12.62 -58.65 7.30
C LYS A 3 13.10 -58.28 5.90
N LEU A 4 12.19 -57.85 5.02
CA LEU A 4 12.49 -56.89 3.95
C LEU A 4 11.85 -55.57 4.35
N GLY A 5 12.69 -54.60 4.74
CA GLY A 5 12.27 -53.23 4.97
C GLY A 5 12.33 -52.45 3.67
N PHE A 6 11.18 -51.99 3.18
CA PHE A 6 11.10 -50.90 2.23
C PHE A 6 11.02 -49.60 3.04
N ILE A 7 12.12 -48.84 3.06
CA ILE A 7 12.13 -47.46 3.52
C ILE A 7 11.69 -46.61 2.33
N PHE A 8 10.45 -46.12 2.37
CA PHE A 8 9.98 -45.06 1.49
C PHE A 8 10.38 -43.73 2.15
N LEU A 9 11.49 -43.14 1.68
CA LEU A 9 11.88 -41.77 2.01
C LEU A 9 11.02 -40.82 1.16
N PHE A 10 9.92 -40.32 1.75
CA PHE A 10 9.25 -39.13 1.23
C PHE A 10 10.09 -37.91 1.60
N PHE A 11 10.93 -37.46 0.66
CA PHE A 11 11.44 -36.08 0.66
C PHE A 11 10.34 -35.20 0.07
N SER A 12 9.40 -34.72 0.89
CA SER A 12 8.59 -33.56 0.54
C SER A 12 9.44 -32.32 0.78
N GLY A 13 10.27 -31.98 -0.21
CA GLY A 13 10.88 -30.66 -0.28
C GLY A 13 9.78 -29.61 -0.43
N MET A 14 9.65 -28.73 0.56
CA MET A 14 8.89 -27.50 0.46
C MET A 14 9.43 -26.68 -0.72
N LEU A 15 8.65 -26.63 -1.81
CA LEU A 15 8.70 -25.56 -2.79
C LEU A 15 7.41 -24.76 -2.63
N PHE A 16 7.38 -23.88 -1.63
CA PHE A 16 6.48 -22.74 -1.62
C PHE A 16 7.35 -21.52 -1.93
N GLN A 17 7.49 -21.21 -3.23
CA GLN A 17 8.06 -19.94 -3.70
C GLN A 17 6.96 -19.14 -4.41
N ASP A 18 6.80 -17.89 -3.96
CA ASP A 18 6.35 -16.70 -4.71
C ASP A 18 5.14 -16.80 -5.67
N ILE A 19 4.04 -17.42 -5.24
CA ILE A 19 2.78 -17.38 -6.01
C ILE A 19 2.09 -16.00 -5.93
N SER A 20 2.40 -15.19 -4.91
CA SER A 20 1.72 -13.92 -4.68
C SER A 20 2.14 -12.82 -5.66
N ALA A 21 3.44 -12.59 -5.88
CA ALA A 21 3.91 -11.48 -6.72
C ALA A 21 3.48 -11.61 -8.20
N GLN A 22 3.44 -12.84 -8.72
CA GLN A 22 3.11 -13.09 -10.12
C GLN A 22 1.63 -12.83 -10.44
N SER A 23 0.71 -13.05 -9.48
CA SER A 23 -0.72 -12.76 -9.69
C SER A 23 -1.04 -11.26 -9.71
N PHE A 24 -0.31 -10.43 -8.95
CA PHE A 24 -0.59 -8.98 -8.87
C PHE A 24 -0.16 -8.21 -10.11
N ALA A 25 1.03 -8.50 -10.63
CA ALA A 25 1.49 -7.93 -11.89
C ALA A 25 0.53 -8.30 -13.04
N GLU A 26 -0.06 -9.50 -12.99
CA GLU A 26 -1.06 -9.93 -13.96
C GLU A 26 -2.38 -9.13 -13.84
N ASP A 27 -2.81 -8.75 -12.64
CA ASP A 27 -4.05 -7.99 -12.44
C ASP A 27 -3.95 -6.52 -12.84
N GLN A 28 -2.84 -5.85 -12.49
CA GLN A 28 -2.55 -4.52 -13.02
C GLN A 28 -2.55 -4.55 -14.56
N SER A 29 -2.06 -5.65 -15.15
CA SER A 29 -2.12 -5.85 -16.60
C SER A 29 -3.55 -6.06 -17.13
N VAL A 30 -4.45 -6.70 -16.38
CA VAL A 30 -5.86 -6.89 -16.79
C VAL A 30 -6.57 -5.55 -16.82
N THR A 31 -6.51 -4.79 -15.71
CA THR A 31 -7.13 -3.47 -15.60
C THR A 31 -6.58 -2.54 -16.69
N GLN A 32 -5.26 -2.52 -16.90
CA GLN A 32 -4.63 -1.67 -17.91
C GLN A 32 -5.04 -2.04 -19.34
N LYS A 33 -5.14 -3.34 -19.67
CA LYS A 33 -5.62 -3.80 -20.99
C LYS A 33 -7.04 -3.35 -21.27
N VAL A 34 -7.92 -3.46 -20.28
CA VAL A 34 -9.31 -3.04 -20.43
C VAL A 34 -9.41 -1.52 -20.57
N LEU A 35 -8.68 -0.75 -19.76
CA LEU A 35 -8.64 0.72 -19.88
C LEU A 35 -8.09 1.17 -21.24
N GLN A 36 -7.09 0.48 -21.78
CA GLN A 36 -6.56 0.75 -23.12
C GLN A 36 -7.62 0.53 -24.21
N GLU A 37 -8.38 -0.56 -24.14
CA GLU A 37 -9.44 -0.84 -25.12
C GLU A 37 -10.58 0.18 -25.01
N LEU A 38 -11.05 0.47 -23.79
CA LEU A 38 -12.06 1.50 -23.56
C LEU A 38 -11.62 2.88 -24.08
N ASN A 39 -10.36 3.26 -23.86
CA ASN A 39 -9.84 4.53 -24.33
C ASN A 39 -9.73 4.55 -25.87
N ARG A 40 -9.40 3.41 -26.49
CA ARG A 40 -9.36 3.26 -27.96
C ARG A 40 -10.75 3.44 -28.56
N GLU A 41 -11.75 2.76 -28.02
CA GLU A 41 -13.15 2.89 -28.46
C GLU A 41 -13.65 4.33 -28.29
N ARG A 42 -13.41 4.94 -27.13
CA ARG A 42 -13.78 6.34 -26.85
C ARG A 42 -13.09 7.31 -27.80
N SER A 43 -11.80 7.13 -28.07
CA SER A 43 -11.03 8.03 -28.94
C SER A 43 -11.60 8.03 -30.37
N LEU A 44 -11.97 6.86 -30.90
CA LEU A 44 -12.61 6.73 -32.20
C LEU A 44 -13.98 7.43 -32.24
N LEU A 45 -14.78 7.25 -31.18
CA LEU A 45 -16.08 7.92 -31.07
C LEU A 45 -15.92 9.45 -30.99
N SER A 46 -15.00 9.94 -30.16
CA SER A 46 -14.70 11.38 -30.01
C SER A 46 -14.31 12.01 -31.33
N GLN A 47 -13.43 11.37 -32.11
CA GLN A 47 -13.02 11.86 -33.43
C GLN A 47 -14.20 11.93 -34.41
N ASN A 48 -15.10 10.95 -34.37
CA ASN A 48 -16.30 10.96 -35.22
C ASN A 48 -17.24 12.12 -34.83
N LEU A 49 -17.48 12.32 -33.54
CA LEU A 49 -18.32 13.40 -33.03
C LEU A 49 -17.73 14.78 -33.36
N GLU A 50 -16.43 14.97 -33.17
CA GLU A 50 -15.73 16.21 -33.54
C GLU A 50 -15.84 16.52 -35.04
N PHE A 51 -15.71 15.50 -35.90
CA PHE A 51 -15.89 15.67 -37.33
C PHE A 51 -17.31 16.13 -37.67
N ARG A 52 -18.33 15.51 -37.06
CA ARG A 52 -19.74 15.87 -37.29
C ARG A 52 -20.05 17.28 -36.77
N ILE A 53 -19.53 17.67 -35.60
CA ILE A 53 -19.67 19.02 -35.07
C ILE A 53 -19.07 20.04 -36.05
N LYS A 54 -17.86 19.79 -36.57
CA LYS A 54 -17.23 20.68 -37.57
C LYS A 54 -18.04 20.80 -38.86
N GLU A 55 -18.64 19.70 -39.32
CA GLU A 55 -19.53 19.72 -40.49
C GLU A 55 -20.77 20.59 -40.25
N ILE A 56 -21.39 20.46 -39.07
CA ILE A 56 -22.54 21.28 -38.67
C ILE A 56 -22.15 22.75 -38.52
N ASP A 57 -21.00 23.05 -37.90
CA ASP A 57 -20.49 24.42 -37.77
C ASP A 57 -20.28 25.07 -39.16
N SER A 58 -19.78 24.32 -40.15
CA SER A 58 -19.65 24.81 -41.52
C SER A 58 -21.01 25.12 -42.16
N LYS A 59 -22.02 24.26 -41.95
CA LYS A 59 -23.40 24.51 -42.43
C LYS A 59 -24.01 25.76 -41.80
N ILE A 60 -23.82 25.95 -40.49
CA ILE A 60 -24.26 27.15 -39.77
C ILE A 60 -23.57 28.40 -40.32
N SER A 61 -22.24 28.36 -40.53
CA SER A 61 -21.50 29.50 -41.08
C SER A 61 -21.99 29.90 -42.48
N ASN A 62 -22.21 28.92 -43.36
CA ASN A 62 -22.74 29.17 -44.70
C ASN A 62 -24.17 29.75 -44.66
N LEU A 63 -25.01 29.27 -43.72
CA LEU A 63 -26.34 29.80 -43.50
C LEU A 63 -26.30 31.23 -42.97
N ASP A 64 -25.39 31.55 -42.06
CA ASP A 64 -25.21 32.89 -41.50
C ASP A 64 -24.84 33.90 -42.60
N GLU A 65 -23.93 33.54 -43.51
CA GLU A 65 -23.62 34.35 -44.70
C GLU A 65 -24.83 34.51 -45.64
N SER A 66 -25.57 33.42 -45.87
CA SER A 66 -26.77 33.44 -46.72
C SER A 66 -27.89 34.32 -46.15
N ILE A 67 -28.12 34.29 -44.83
CA ILE A 67 -29.10 35.13 -44.12
C ILE A 67 -28.74 36.61 -44.26
N GLN A 68 -27.46 36.96 -44.09
CA GLN A 68 -26.98 38.34 -44.22
C GLN A 68 -27.20 38.90 -45.64
N ASN A 69 -26.99 38.07 -46.66
CA ASN A 69 -27.08 38.46 -48.07
C ASN A 69 -28.50 38.39 -48.66
N THR A 70 -29.47 37.86 -47.92
CA THR A 70 -30.87 37.75 -48.37
C THR A 70 -31.61 39.07 -48.19
N ASN A 71 -32.44 39.48 -49.15
CA ASN A 71 -33.28 40.69 -49.04
C ASN A 71 -34.76 40.41 -48.75
N SER A 72 -35.20 39.15 -48.92
CA SER A 72 -36.57 38.71 -48.64
C SER A 72 -36.74 38.36 -47.15
N SER A 73 -37.67 39.03 -46.47
CA SER A 73 -37.99 38.72 -45.07
C SER A 73 -38.54 37.31 -44.89
N ALA A 74 -39.32 36.81 -45.84
CA ALA A 74 -39.88 35.45 -45.78
C ALA A 74 -38.76 34.38 -45.88
N GLU A 75 -37.82 34.58 -46.79
CA GLU A 75 -36.69 33.67 -47.00
C GLU A 75 -35.69 33.72 -45.81
N LYS A 76 -35.52 34.89 -45.17
CA LYS A 76 -34.76 34.99 -43.93
C LYS A 76 -35.35 34.16 -42.80
N VAL A 77 -36.68 34.17 -42.65
CA VAL A 77 -37.37 33.39 -41.61
C VAL A 77 -37.13 31.89 -41.82
N GLU A 78 -37.25 31.41 -43.06
CA GLU A 78 -36.99 29.99 -43.39
C GLU A 78 -35.54 29.59 -43.07
N LYS A 79 -34.56 30.39 -43.48
CA LYS A 79 -33.13 30.15 -43.18
C LYS A 79 -32.82 30.21 -41.69
N LEU A 80 -33.49 31.07 -40.93
CA LEU A 80 -33.36 31.13 -39.46
C LEU A 80 -33.92 29.87 -38.79
N LEU A 81 -35.02 29.31 -39.29
CA LEU A 81 -35.55 28.03 -38.80
C LEU A 81 -34.58 26.88 -39.09
N GLU A 82 -33.99 26.85 -40.29
CA GLU A 82 -32.98 25.86 -40.66
C GLU A 82 -31.71 25.98 -39.78
N ARG A 83 -31.29 27.21 -39.49
CA ARG A 83 -30.20 27.48 -38.56
C ARG A 83 -30.49 26.98 -37.14
N VAL A 84 -31.71 27.20 -36.63
CA VAL A 84 -32.12 26.68 -35.31
C VAL A 84 -32.02 25.16 -35.28
N LYS A 85 -32.49 24.49 -36.35
CA LYS A 85 -32.35 23.03 -36.47
C LYS A 85 -30.89 22.57 -36.42
N PHE A 86 -29.99 23.23 -37.15
CA PHE A 86 -28.56 22.86 -37.08
C PHE A 86 -27.92 23.15 -35.71
N LEU A 87 -28.39 24.18 -34.99
CA LEU A 87 -27.96 24.42 -33.62
C LEU A 87 -28.44 23.33 -32.66
N GLU A 88 -29.66 22.84 -32.83
CA GLU A 88 -30.19 21.69 -32.08
C GLU A 88 -29.38 20.43 -32.37
N GLU A 89 -29.13 20.11 -33.66
CA GLU A 89 -28.28 18.98 -34.06
C GLU A 89 -26.87 19.09 -33.48
N ARG A 90 -26.28 20.30 -33.49
CA ARG A 90 -24.97 20.56 -32.87
C ARG A 90 -24.99 20.29 -31.37
N GLN A 91 -26.02 20.74 -30.68
CA GLN A 91 -26.16 20.52 -29.23
C GLN A 91 -26.32 19.04 -28.92
N GLU A 92 -27.06 18.28 -29.73
CA GLU A 92 -27.17 16.82 -29.58
C GLU A 92 -25.82 16.11 -29.73
N GLU A 93 -24.97 16.53 -30.67
CA GLU A 93 -23.64 15.93 -30.84
C GLU A 93 -22.69 16.28 -29.69
N ILE A 94 -22.77 17.50 -29.16
CA ILE A 94 -22.04 17.90 -27.94
C ILE A 94 -22.49 17.05 -26.75
N ASP A 95 -23.81 16.89 -26.56
CA ASP A 95 -24.37 16.08 -25.48
C ASP A 95 -23.92 14.61 -25.58
N LYS A 96 -23.88 14.03 -26.79
CA LYS A 96 -23.35 12.68 -27.04
C LYS A 96 -21.87 12.58 -26.65
N ASN A 97 -21.07 13.59 -26.94
CA ASN A 97 -19.65 13.61 -26.58
C ASN A 97 -19.47 13.66 -25.06
N THR A 98 -20.20 14.54 -24.38
CA THR A 98 -20.16 14.63 -22.91
C THR A 98 -20.60 13.32 -22.24
N ILE A 99 -21.65 12.66 -22.75
CA ILE A 99 -22.07 11.34 -22.23
C ILE A 99 -20.96 10.31 -22.44
N SER A 100 -20.31 10.29 -23.60
CA SER A 100 -19.18 9.40 -23.90
C SER A 100 -18.00 9.59 -22.92
N VAL A 101 -17.67 10.85 -22.60
CA VAL A 101 -16.63 11.18 -21.61
C VAL A 101 -16.99 10.63 -20.22
N TYR A 102 -18.22 10.85 -19.76
CA TYR A 102 -18.66 10.35 -18.45
C TYR A 102 -18.74 8.83 -18.39
N LYS A 103 -19.17 8.17 -19.48
CA LYS A 103 -19.13 6.72 -19.62
C LYS A 103 -17.72 6.18 -19.41
N TYR A 104 -16.75 6.70 -20.15
CA TYR A 104 -15.36 6.27 -20.03
C TYR A 104 -14.78 6.56 -18.63
N ASN A 105 -14.95 7.80 -18.14
CA ASN A 105 -14.37 8.20 -16.85
C ASN A 105 -14.97 7.40 -15.69
N TYR A 106 -16.28 7.19 -15.67
CA TYR A 106 -16.92 6.43 -14.61
C TYR A 106 -16.57 4.93 -14.67
N SER A 107 -16.55 4.33 -15.87
CA SER A 107 -16.05 2.97 -16.04
C SER A 107 -14.61 2.86 -15.53
N SER A 108 -13.73 3.80 -15.92
CA SER A 108 -12.35 3.86 -15.42
C SER A 108 -12.28 3.90 -13.89
N ALA A 109 -13.13 4.69 -13.24
CA ALA A 109 -13.25 4.74 -11.78
C ALA A 109 -13.59 3.37 -11.19
N VAL A 110 -14.64 2.73 -11.69
CA VAL A 110 -15.09 1.42 -11.22
C VAL A 110 -13.99 0.36 -11.39
N LEU A 111 -13.29 0.35 -12.52
CA LEU A 111 -12.23 -0.63 -12.79
C LEU A 111 -11.03 -0.44 -11.85
N ASN A 112 -10.63 0.81 -11.64
CA ASN A 112 -9.54 1.11 -10.72
C ASN A 112 -9.90 0.75 -9.28
N LEU A 113 -11.14 1.02 -8.85
CA LEU A 113 -11.64 0.65 -7.54
C LEU A 113 -11.67 -0.88 -7.34
N ALA A 114 -12.11 -1.63 -8.35
CA ALA A 114 -12.07 -3.09 -8.34
C ALA A 114 -10.62 -3.62 -8.25
N SER A 115 -9.70 -3.03 -9.02
CA SER A 115 -8.26 -3.39 -8.98
C SER A 115 -7.67 -3.19 -7.58
N MET A 116 -8.02 -2.09 -6.91
CA MET A 116 -7.53 -1.77 -5.57
C MET A 116 -7.86 -2.84 -4.52
N GLU A 117 -8.98 -3.55 -4.65
CA GLU A 117 -9.34 -4.67 -3.77
C GLU A 117 -8.26 -5.76 -3.77
N ARG A 118 -7.67 -6.03 -4.95
CA ARG A 118 -6.62 -7.04 -5.13
C ARG A 118 -5.23 -6.48 -4.83
N GLU A 119 -5.03 -5.17 -4.93
CA GLU A 119 -3.75 -4.50 -4.61
C GLU A 119 -3.55 -4.31 -3.09
N ILE A 120 -4.61 -3.98 -2.33
CA ILE A 120 -4.53 -3.73 -0.87
C ILE A 120 -4.32 -5.04 -0.08
N LYS A 121 -4.89 -6.16 -0.52
CA LYS A 121 -4.78 -7.46 0.18
C LYS A 121 -3.34 -7.96 0.40
N PRO A 122 -2.46 -8.06 -0.61
CA PRO A 122 -1.07 -8.46 -0.40
C PRO A 122 -0.26 -7.47 0.43
N LEU A 123 -0.60 -6.18 0.40
CA LEU A 123 0.04 -5.19 1.24
C LEU A 123 -0.20 -5.49 2.73
N ASN A 124 -1.42 -5.91 3.06
CA ASN A 124 -1.77 -6.39 4.41
C ASN A 124 -1.14 -7.76 4.73
N LEU A 125 -0.88 -8.58 3.71
CA LEU A 125 -0.34 -9.93 3.81
C LEU A 125 1.16 -10.00 3.51
N PHE A 126 1.90 -8.91 3.66
CA PHE A 126 3.32 -8.82 3.33
C PHE A 126 4.15 -9.69 4.29
N ASN A 127 4.04 -11.02 4.17
CA ASN A 127 4.57 -12.02 5.09
C ASN A 127 6.09 -11.98 5.19
N ALA A 128 6.78 -11.60 4.10
CA ALA A 128 8.22 -11.36 4.10
C ALA A 128 8.64 -10.30 5.14
N SER A 129 7.77 -9.31 5.42
CA SER A 129 8.04 -8.33 6.47
C SER A 129 8.01 -8.94 7.87
N ARG A 130 7.23 -9.99 8.11
CA ARG A 130 7.16 -10.65 9.44
C ARG A 130 8.49 -11.26 9.83
N GLU A 131 9.18 -11.92 8.89
CA GLU A 131 10.51 -12.49 9.15
C GLU A 131 11.57 -11.41 9.34
N PHE A 132 11.48 -10.31 8.60
CA PHE A 132 12.35 -9.15 8.78
C PHE A 132 12.15 -8.53 10.16
N TYR A 133 10.92 -8.21 10.56
CA TYR A 133 10.62 -7.61 11.87
C TYR A 133 10.96 -8.55 13.02
N ALA A 134 10.73 -9.86 12.88
CA ALA A 134 11.17 -10.83 13.88
C ALA A 134 12.69 -10.85 14.05
N THR A 135 13.47 -10.79 12.97
CA THR A 135 14.94 -10.66 13.08
C THR A 135 15.36 -9.31 13.64
N LEU A 136 14.67 -8.23 13.27
CA LEU A 136 14.91 -6.89 13.77
C LEU A 136 14.77 -6.85 15.31
N ASP A 137 13.71 -7.45 15.85
CA ASP A 137 13.48 -7.58 17.29
C ASP A 137 14.52 -8.49 17.97
N GLN A 138 14.97 -9.53 17.28
CA GLN A 138 16.05 -10.38 17.80
C GLN A 138 17.38 -9.62 17.94
N VAL A 139 17.69 -8.71 17.02
CA VAL A 139 18.90 -7.85 17.10
C VAL A 139 18.80 -6.89 18.29
N SER A 140 17.60 -6.36 18.54
CA SER A 140 17.28 -5.43 19.63
C SER A 140 17.24 -6.04 21.04
N ASN A 141 17.43 -7.35 21.19
CA ASN A 141 17.37 -8.01 22.49
C ASN A 141 18.74 -8.60 22.88
N PRO A 142 19.40 -8.09 23.94
CA PRO A 142 20.73 -8.55 24.34
C PRO A 142 20.73 -10.01 24.84
N MET A 143 19.58 -10.57 25.22
CA MET A 143 19.45 -11.98 25.61
C MET A 143 19.66 -12.97 24.47
N HIS A 144 19.69 -12.52 23.21
CA HIS A 144 19.97 -13.36 22.04
C HIS A 144 21.47 -13.43 21.67
N TYR A 145 22.34 -12.88 22.52
CA TYR A 145 23.78 -12.89 22.31
C TYR A 145 24.45 -13.87 23.29
N GLU A 146 25.50 -14.53 22.80
CA GLU A 146 26.20 -15.56 23.54
C GLU A 146 26.73 -15.05 24.89
N GLY A 147 26.52 -15.83 25.95
CA GLY A 147 26.99 -15.52 27.30
C GLY A 147 26.23 -14.41 28.03
N TYR A 148 25.30 -13.70 27.38
CA TYR A 148 24.54 -12.62 28.02
C TYR A 148 23.57 -13.12 29.07
N GLN A 149 22.80 -14.18 28.77
CA GLN A 149 21.82 -14.76 29.71
C GLN A 149 22.47 -15.23 31.02
N GLU A 150 23.59 -15.96 30.90
CA GLU A 150 24.35 -16.47 32.04
C GLU A 150 24.90 -15.31 32.88
N TRP A 151 25.55 -14.34 32.23
CA TRP A 151 26.08 -13.16 32.90
C TRP A 151 24.98 -12.31 33.55
N PHE A 152 23.85 -12.14 32.88
CA PHE A 152 22.73 -11.36 33.40
C PHE A 152 22.15 -11.99 34.66
N GLY A 153 22.18 -13.33 34.77
CA GLY A 153 21.85 -14.03 36.01
C GLY A 153 22.74 -13.62 37.19
N GLU A 154 24.06 -13.54 36.99
CA GLU A 154 25.01 -13.08 38.01
C GLU A 154 24.82 -11.61 38.36
N PHE A 155 24.61 -10.75 37.35
CA PHE A 155 24.28 -9.35 37.56
C PHE A 155 22.98 -9.17 38.37
N ARG A 156 21.93 -9.93 38.05
CA ARG A 156 20.65 -9.89 38.76
C ARG A 156 20.79 -10.31 40.23
N LYS A 157 21.61 -11.33 40.53
CA LYS A 157 21.92 -11.73 41.91
C LYS A 157 22.57 -10.58 42.69
N PHE A 158 23.59 -9.94 42.11
CA PHE A 158 24.23 -8.77 42.72
C PHE A 158 23.24 -7.64 43.01
N VAL A 159 22.37 -7.30 42.05
CA VAL A 159 21.34 -6.27 42.26
C VAL A 159 20.41 -6.64 43.40
N GLU A 160 20.01 -7.91 43.50
CA GLU A 160 19.10 -8.38 44.55
C GLU A 160 19.75 -8.43 45.95
N GLU A 161 21.04 -8.74 46.02
CA GLU A 161 21.82 -8.76 47.26
C GLU A 161 22.10 -7.35 47.78
N GLU A 162 22.43 -6.41 46.89
CA GLU A 162 22.87 -5.05 47.26
C GLU A 162 21.77 -3.99 47.26
N LYS A 163 20.55 -4.29 46.78
CA LYS A 163 19.44 -3.33 46.75
C LYS A 163 19.06 -2.71 48.09
N LYS A 164 19.35 -3.38 49.22
CA LYS A 164 19.06 -2.84 50.56
C LYS A 164 20.04 -1.75 50.97
N ASN A 165 21.23 -1.74 50.35
CA ASN A 165 22.34 -0.86 50.67
C ASN A 165 22.47 0.30 49.67
N ASP A 166 21.89 0.17 48.47
CA ASP A 166 21.93 1.20 47.42
C ASP A 166 20.52 1.49 46.86
N ALA A 167 20.05 2.73 47.05
CA ALA A 167 18.75 3.19 46.57
C ALA A 167 18.60 3.12 45.03
N ARG A 168 19.70 3.26 44.27
CA ARG A 168 19.71 3.13 42.81
C ARG A 168 19.55 1.67 42.39
N LEU A 169 20.20 0.74 43.09
CA LEU A 169 20.01 -0.70 42.85
C LEU A 169 18.62 -1.17 43.30
N SER A 170 18.03 -0.55 44.32
CA SER A 170 16.62 -0.76 44.67
C SER A 170 15.67 -0.35 43.56
N ALA A 171 15.88 0.84 42.98
CA ALA A 171 15.12 1.30 41.82
C ALA A 171 15.31 0.36 40.61
N LEU A 172 16.55 -0.06 40.34
CA LEU A 172 16.85 -1.01 39.27
C LEU A 172 16.17 -2.37 39.49
N SER A 173 16.21 -2.92 40.71
CA SER A 173 15.53 -4.16 41.09
C SER A 173 14.03 -4.07 40.82
N HIS A 174 13.40 -2.94 41.14
CA HIS A 174 11.99 -2.69 40.82
C HIS A 174 11.75 -2.63 39.31
N ILE A 175 12.59 -1.93 38.55
CA ILE A 175 12.50 -1.88 37.08
C ILE A 175 12.57 -3.30 36.50
N LEU A 176 13.60 -4.08 36.85
CA LEU A 176 13.80 -5.46 36.38
C LEU A 176 12.65 -6.41 36.77
N THR A 177 11.95 -6.13 37.87
CA THR A 177 10.79 -6.91 38.31
C THR A 177 9.52 -6.52 37.53
N VAL A 178 9.36 -5.24 37.22
CA VAL A 178 8.18 -4.70 36.51
C VAL A 178 8.26 -4.93 35.00
N THR A 179 9.45 -4.83 34.40
CA THR A 179 9.64 -5.03 32.95
C THR A 179 9.65 -6.51 32.54
N GLY A 180 9.61 -7.43 33.49
CA GLY A 180 9.77 -8.87 33.24
C GLY A 180 11.19 -9.25 32.83
N ASP A 181 11.40 -10.54 32.56
CA ASP A 181 12.66 -11.07 32.03
C ASP A 181 12.99 -10.41 30.70
N LEU A 182 14.23 -9.98 30.48
CA LEU A 182 14.66 -9.28 29.26
C LEU A 182 14.36 -10.05 27.97
N ALA A 183 14.17 -11.37 28.10
CA ALA A 183 13.72 -12.25 27.03
C ALA A 183 12.32 -11.90 26.46
N GLN A 184 11.47 -11.16 27.20
CA GLN A 184 10.12 -10.78 26.77
C GLN A 184 10.07 -9.52 25.87
N GLY A 185 11.22 -8.96 25.50
CA GLY A 185 11.31 -7.97 24.41
C GLY A 185 11.01 -6.52 24.79
N THR A 186 11.00 -6.16 26.08
CA THR A 186 10.95 -4.74 26.48
C THR A 186 12.35 -4.12 26.33
N PRO A 187 12.57 -3.17 25.41
CA PRO A 187 13.89 -2.58 25.23
C PRO A 187 14.28 -1.71 26.43
N PHE A 188 15.56 -1.73 26.82
CA PHE A 188 16.12 -0.70 27.69
C PHE A 188 16.40 0.56 26.88
N THR A 189 15.35 1.27 26.48
CA THR A 189 15.46 2.57 25.81
C THR A 189 15.04 3.70 26.75
N GLY A 190 15.54 4.92 26.48
CA GLY A 190 15.18 6.12 27.23
C GLY A 190 15.67 6.14 28.69
N MET A 191 14.82 6.58 29.62
CA MET A 191 15.19 6.87 31.01
C MET A 191 15.69 5.66 31.81
N PHE A 192 15.34 4.43 31.40
CA PHE A 192 15.73 3.21 32.11
C PHE A 192 17.13 2.72 31.73
N ALA A 193 17.63 3.06 30.54
CA ALA A 193 18.95 2.65 30.06
C ALA A 193 20.07 3.16 30.99
N GLY A 194 19.97 4.40 31.46
CA GLY A 194 20.95 4.99 32.37
C GLY A 194 21.06 4.24 33.69
N THR A 195 19.93 3.85 34.30
CA THR A 195 19.92 3.07 35.56
C THR A 195 20.52 1.68 35.39
N VAL A 196 20.29 1.04 34.23
CA VAL A 196 20.89 -0.26 33.91
C VAL A 196 22.40 -0.13 33.70
N PHE A 197 22.86 0.86 32.93
CA PHE A 197 24.29 1.08 32.72
C PHE A 197 25.03 1.42 34.00
N ASP A 198 24.45 2.27 34.85
CA ASP A 198 25.00 2.58 36.17
C ASP A 198 25.05 1.33 37.06
N GLY A 199 24.00 0.51 37.05
CA GLY A 199 23.96 -0.75 37.80
C GLY A 199 25.05 -1.73 37.34
N ILE A 200 25.22 -1.90 36.03
CA ILE A 200 26.28 -2.73 35.45
C ILE A 200 27.66 -2.17 35.81
N GLY A 201 27.84 -0.84 35.78
CA GLY A 201 29.06 -0.18 36.21
C GLY A 201 29.38 -0.44 37.68
N SER A 202 28.38 -0.35 38.57
CA SER A 202 28.51 -0.72 39.98
C SER A 202 28.87 -2.18 40.17
N PHE A 203 28.28 -3.09 39.38
CA PHE A 203 28.64 -4.51 39.39
C PHE A 203 30.09 -4.74 38.96
N ILE A 204 30.57 -4.09 37.89
CA ILE A 204 31.97 -4.18 37.44
C ILE A 204 32.94 -3.69 38.53
N ASN A 205 32.54 -2.65 39.27
CA ASN A 205 33.35 -2.03 40.31
C ASN A 205 33.37 -2.82 41.62
N SER A 206 32.31 -3.59 41.92
CA SER A 206 32.26 -4.46 43.10
C SER A 206 33.14 -5.71 42.96
N LEU A 207 33.47 -6.11 41.73
CA LEU A 207 34.32 -7.27 41.45
C LEU A 207 35.79 -7.04 41.86
N GLY A 208 36.32 -7.98 42.63
CA GLY A 208 37.66 -7.92 43.22
C GLY A 208 38.77 -8.41 42.28
N TRP A 209 40.00 -8.47 42.82
CA TRP A 209 41.18 -8.93 42.08
C TRP A 209 41.14 -10.42 41.67
N GLY A 210 40.32 -11.23 42.36
CA GLY A 210 40.10 -12.64 42.02
C GLY A 210 39.18 -12.86 40.81
N ASP A 211 38.34 -11.88 40.49
CA ASP A 211 37.24 -12.02 39.53
C ASP A 211 37.59 -11.49 38.14
N LYS A 212 38.87 -11.50 37.75
CA LYS A 212 39.36 -10.90 36.49
C LYS A 212 38.58 -11.37 35.26
N LYS A 213 38.18 -12.64 35.21
CA LYS A 213 37.39 -13.20 34.10
C LYS A 213 35.98 -12.60 34.06
N LEU A 214 35.28 -12.60 35.20
CA LEU A 214 33.94 -12.03 35.30
C LEU A 214 33.97 -10.51 35.06
N LYS A 215 34.99 -9.81 35.55
CA LYS A 215 35.16 -8.37 35.28
C LYS A 215 35.34 -8.08 33.78
N LYS A 216 36.14 -8.89 33.08
CA LYS A 216 36.28 -8.78 31.62
C LYS A 216 34.94 -9.07 30.92
N GLN A 217 34.26 -10.15 31.31
CA GLN A 217 32.96 -10.52 30.75
C GLN A 217 31.92 -9.41 30.97
N SER A 218 31.81 -8.86 32.19
CA SER A 218 30.91 -7.76 32.51
C SER A 218 31.20 -6.49 31.72
N THR A 219 32.46 -6.17 31.46
CA THR A 219 32.81 -5.05 30.58
C THR A 219 32.35 -5.28 29.14
N GLU A 220 32.49 -6.50 28.61
CA GLU A 220 31.99 -6.83 27.28
C GLU A 220 30.46 -6.81 27.22
N MET A 221 29.77 -7.31 28.26
CA MET A 221 28.31 -7.26 28.33
C MET A 221 27.79 -5.83 28.49
N LEU A 222 28.51 -4.94 29.19
CA LEU A 222 28.18 -3.51 29.22
C LEU A 222 28.25 -2.90 27.81
N LYS A 223 29.34 -3.15 27.07
CA LYS A 223 29.47 -2.65 25.69
C LYS A 223 28.35 -3.17 24.79
N LEU A 224 28.09 -4.49 24.81
CA LEU A 224 27.00 -5.10 24.07
C LEU A 224 25.65 -4.49 24.44
N THR A 225 25.34 -4.33 25.73
CA THR A 225 24.08 -3.71 26.19
C THR A 225 23.96 -2.28 25.66
N THR A 226 25.04 -1.50 25.72
CA THR A 226 25.07 -0.13 25.19
C THR A 226 24.82 -0.09 23.69
N THR A 227 25.50 -0.94 22.92
CA THR A 227 25.32 -1.03 21.47
C THR A 227 23.88 -1.45 21.10
N VAL A 228 23.34 -2.48 21.76
CA VAL A 228 21.96 -2.95 21.52
C VAL A 228 20.94 -1.88 21.90
N ALA A 229 21.16 -1.13 22.99
CA ALA A 229 20.29 -0.02 23.37
C ALA A 229 20.32 1.12 22.34
N GLN A 230 21.50 1.47 21.81
CA GLN A 230 21.61 2.48 20.75
C GLN A 230 20.95 2.01 19.45
N PHE A 231 21.16 0.74 19.06
CA PHE A 231 20.48 0.14 17.92
C PHE A 231 18.97 0.20 18.08
N THR A 232 18.46 -0.15 19.26
CA THR A 232 17.02 -0.15 19.52
C THR A 232 16.44 1.26 19.55
N HIS A 233 17.16 2.23 20.13
CA HIS A 233 16.75 3.62 20.04
C HIS A 233 16.63 4.10 18.59
N ASP A 234 17.62 3.80 17.75
CA ASP A 234 17.57 4.17 16.33
C ASP A 234 16.45 3.40 15.58
N LYS A 235 16.17 2.15 15.95
CA LYS A 235 15.08 1.32 15.44
C LYS A 235 13.72 1.93 15.78
N ASP A 236 13.47 2.29 17.03
CA ASP A 236 12.18 2.80 17.52
C ASP A 236 11.75 4.09 16.79
N LEU A 237 12.73 4.92 16.39
CA LEU A 237 12.50 6.12 15.56
C LEU A 237 11.95 5.77 14.17
N ILE A 238 12.27 4.59 13.64
CA ILE A 238 11.77 4.08 12.36
C ILE A 238 10.42 3.37 12.55
N GLU A 239 10.25 2.61 13.64
CA GLU A 239 9.02 1.87 13.94
C GLU A 239 7.81 2.77 14.21
N THR A 240 8.02 3.96 14.79
CA THR A 240 6.94 4.96 14.97
C THR A 240 6.28 5.34 13.63
N GLU A 241 7.08 5.45 12.55
CA GLU A 241 6.52 5.72 11.21
C GLU A 241 5.75 4.50 10.67
N TRP A 242 6.19 3.29 11.00
CA TRP A 242 5.50 2.06 10.59
C TRP A 242 4.11 1.92 11.21
N GLU A 243 3.96 2.25 12.49
CA GLU A 243 2.65 2.29 13.16
C GLU A 243 1.69 3.29 12.47
N SER A 244 2.20 4.48 12.14
CA SER A 244 1.46 5.48 11.38
C SER A 244 1.06 4.96 9.99
N ILE A 245 1.95 4.28 9.28
CA ILE A 245 1.65 3.65 7.99
C ILE A 245 0.52 2.62 8.13
N ASN A 246 0.58 1.73 9.12
CA ASN A 246 -0.44 0.71 9.35
C ASN A 246 -1.82 1.33 9.59
N LYS A 247 -1.90 2.36 10.44
CA LYS A 247 -3.15 3.08 10.67
C LYS A 247 -3.72 3.67 9.36
N ASN A 248 -2.87 4.27 8.52
CA ASN A 248 -3.31 4.83 7.24
C ASN A 248 -3.74 3.75 6.25
N LEU A 249 -3.18 2.54 6.31
CA LEU A 249 -3.61 1.39 5.51
C LEU A 249 -4.99 0.90 5.92
N ASP A 250 -5.23 0.80 7.23
CA ASP A 250 -6.55 0.42 7.75
C ASP A 250 -7.61 1.44 7.35
N GLU A 251 -7.32 2.74 7.51
CA GLU A 251 -8.21 3.82 7.06
C GLU A 251 -8.46 3.78 5.54
N LEU A 252 -7.41 3.53 4.74
CA LEU A 252 -7.56 3.40 3.29
C LEU A 252 -8.49 2.23 2.92
N LYS A 253 -8.35 1.10 3.62
CA LYS A 253 -9.16 -0.09 3.40
C LYS A 253 -10.63 0.19 3.72
N GLU A 254 -10.93 0.82 4.86
CA GLU A 254 -12.29 1.21 5.22
C GLU A 254 -12.93 2.14 4.18
N LEU A 255 -12.16 3.12 3.69
CA LEU A 255 -12.65 4.04 2.65
C LEU A 255 -12.86 3.34 1.30
N GLN A 256 -12.01 2.38 0.95
CA GLN A 256 -12.17 1.57 -0.26
C GLN A 256 -13.39 0.65 -0.15
N GLU A 257 -13.62 -0.02 0.99
CA GLU A 257 -14.80 -0.85 1.23
C GLU A 257 -16.10 -0.01 1.12
N LYS A 258 -16.08 1.21 1.65
CA LYS A 258 -17.20 2.15 1.50
C LYS A 258 -17.43 2.52 0.03
N ALA A 259 -16.38 2.88 -0.71
CA ALA A 259 -16.49 3.23 -2.13
C ALA A 259 -16.98 2.03 -2.97
N MET A 260 -16.55 0.80 -2.63
CA MET A 260 -17.04 -0.44 -3.26
C MET A 260 -18.53 -0.65 -3.01
N GLN A 261 -18.99 -0.41 -1.78
CA GLN A 261 -20.40 -0.53 -1.43
C GLN A 261 -21.25 0.49 -2.20
N GLU A 262 -20.82 1.75 -2.28
CA GLU A 262 -21.53 2.80 -3.01
C GLU A 262 -21.54 2.52 -4.52
N ASN A 263 -20.38 2.24 -5.13
CA ASN A 263 -20.30 2.06 -6.58
C ASN A 263 -20.83 0.70 -7.03
N LEU A 264 -20.24 -0.40 -6.57
CA LEU A 264 -20.60 -1.72 -7.08
C LEU A 264 -21.99 -2.15 -6.63
N VAL A 265 -22.32 -1.96 -5.34
CA VAL A 265 -23.57 -2.52 -4.80
C VAL A 265 -24.76 -1.59 -4.99
N GLN A 266 -24.62 -0.29 -4.67
CA GLN A 266 -25.77 0.62 -4.72
C GLN A 266 -26.03 1.17 -6.14
N ILE A 267 -25.00 1.64 -6.83
CA ILE A 267 -25.16 2.24 -8.17
C ILE A 267 -25.25 1.16 -9.26
N LEU A 268 -24.31 0.21 -9.28
CA LEU A 268 -24.25 -0.82 -10.32
C LEU A 268 -25.10 -2.06 -10.02
N GLU A 269 -25.61 -2.19 -8.79
CA GLU A 269 -26.45 -3.32 -8.36
C GLU A 269 -25.76 -4.70 -8.48
N ILE A 270 -24.44 -4.73 -8.32
CA ILE A 270 -23.61 -5.94 -8.36
C ILE A 270 -23.59 -6.59 -6.97
N ASP A 271 -23.87 -7.90 -6.93
CA ASP A 271 -23.77 -8.67 -5.69
C ASP A 271 -22.30 -8.86 -5.25
N THR A 272 -22.02 -8.60 -3.98
CA THR A 272 -20.66 -8.69 -3.44
C THR A 272 -20.11 -10.13 -3.47
N LYS A 273 -20.95 -11.16 -3.37
CA LYS A 273 -20.49 -12.55 -3.46
C LYS A 273 -20.15 -12.94 -4.90
N GLU A 274 -20.94 -12.47 -5.85
CA GLU A 274 -20.64 -12.59 -7.28
C GLU A 274 -19.30 -11.92 -7.61
N PHE A 275 -19.13 -10.65 -7.24
CA PHE A 275 -17.88 -9.93 -7.45
C PHE A 275 -16.68 -10.67 -6.85
N ASN A 276 -16.84 -11.16 -5.62
CA ASN A 276 -15.76 -11.91 -4.98
C ASN A 276 -15.44 -13.24 -5.67
N ARG A 277 -16.45 -13.94 -6.19
CA ARG A 277 -16.26 -15.21 -6.89
C ARG A 277 -15.61 -15.01 -8.25
N ASP A 278 -16.13 -14.06 -9.03
CA ASP A 278 -15.84 -13.94 -10.46
C ASP A 278 -14.68 -12.97 -10.75
N PHE A 279 -14.31 -12.13 -9.77
CA PHE A 279 -13.14 -11.25 -9.85
C PHE A 279 -12.12 -11.48 -8.75
N THR A 280 -12.49 -11.28 -7.48
CA THR A 280 -11.52 -11.24 -6.38
C THR A 280 -10.78 -12.56 -6.19
N ASN A 281 -11.50 -13.68 -6.22
CA ASN A 281 -10.96 -15.01 -5.99
C ASN A 281 -10.73 -15.81 -7.28
N GLU A 282 -11.10 -15.24 -8.44
CA GLU A 282 -10.86 -15.89 -9.73
C GLU A 282 -9.37 -15.81 -10.10
N THR A 283 -8.81 -16.95 -10.47
CA THR A 283 -7.39 -17.12 -10.83
C THR A 283 -7.13 -17.03 -12.33
N ASP A 284 -8.13 -17.25 -13.17
CA ASP A 284 -8.03 -17.11 -14.62
C ASP A 284 -8.15 -15.64 -15.06
N ALA A 285 -7.05 -15.08 -15.57
CA ALA A 285 -6.99 -13.69 -16.04
C ALA A 285 -7.98 -13.37 -17.17
N LYS A 286 -8.31 -14.33 -18.05
CA LYS A 286 -9.28 -14.10 -19.13
C LYS A 286 -10.68 -13.96 -18.58
N LYS A 287 -11.07 -14.80 -17.63
CA LYS A 287 -12.37 -14.68 -16.96
C LYS A 287 -12.50 -13.38 -16.19
N ARG A 288 -11.44 -12.98 -15.46
CA ARG A 288 -11.39 -11.66 -14.80
C ARG A 288 -11.55 -10.52 -15.78
N THR A 289 -10.82 -10.58 -16.90
CA THR A 289 -10.91 -9.56 -17.97
C THR A 289 -12.34 -9.44 -18.49
N GLN A 290 -12.99 -10.58 -18.77
CA GLN A 290 -14.37 -10.59 -19.27
C GLN A 290 -15.34 -9.99 -18.24
N TYR A 291 -15.23 -10.41 -16.98
CA TYR A 291 -16.10 -9.92 -15.91
C TYR A 291 -15.94 -8.40 -15.70
N ILE A 292 -14.72 -7.89 -15.73
CA ILE A 292 -14.43 -6.47 -15.64
C ILE A 292 -14.98 -5.68 -16.84
N LEU A 293 -14.92 -6.24 -18.05
CA LEU A 293 -15.56 -5.65 -19.23
C LEU A 293 -17.09 -5.58 -19.07
N ASP A 294 -17.70 -6.60 -18.47
CA ASP A 294 -19.13 -6.63 -18.23
C ASP A 294 -19.55 -5.58 -17.18
N ILE A 295 -18.78 -5.43 -16.09
CA ILE A 295 -18.95 -4.35 -15.11
C ILE A 295 -18.83 -2.97 -15.78
N SER A 296 -17.83 -2.77 -16.64
CA SER A 296 -17.66 -1.52 -17.39
C SER A 296 -18.92 -1.18 -18.19
N LYS A 297 -19.50 -2.14 -18.90
CA LYS A 297 -20.73 -1.92 -19.67
C LYS A 297 -21.92 -1.58 -18.77
N ILE A 298 -22.04 -2.20 -17.60
CA ILE A 298 -23.08 -1.86 -16.62
C ILE A 298 -22.91 -0.40 -16.18
N ALA A 299 -21.68 0.03 -15.88
CA ALA A 299 -21.38 1.41 -15.51
C ALA A 299 -21.75 2.41 -16.63
N GLU A 300 -21.43 2.11 -17.89
CA GLU A 300 -21.82 2.95 -19.02
C GLU A 300 -23.34 3.05 -19.21
N ASN A 301 -24.06 1.95 -18.97
CA ASN A 301 -25.52 1.93 -19.06
C ASN A 301 -26.15 2.79 -17.95
N LYS A 302 -25.63 2.73 -16.72
CA LYS A 302 -26.12 3.54 -15.60
C LYS A 302 -26.00 5.05 -15.86
N ILE A 303 -24.91 5.50 -16.51
CA ILE A 303 -24.77 6.88 -16.98
C ILE A 303 -25.91 7.27 -17.94
N THR A 304 -26.22 6.40 -18.90
CA THR A 304 -27.28 6.64 -19.90
C THR A 304 -28.66 6.68 -19.24
N GLU A 305 -28.92 5.76 -18.31
CA GLU A 305 -30.17 5.70 -17.55
C GLU A 305 -30.38 6.94 -16.68
N GLU A 306 -29.34 7.40 -15.99
CA GLU A 306 -29.44 8.57 -15.12
C GLU A 306 -29.63 9.84 -15.94
N LYS A 307 -28.95 10.00 -17.08
CA LYS A 307 -29.20 11.11 -18.00
C LYS A 307 -30.66 11.16 -18.47
N ALA A 308 -31.27 10.00 -18.72
CA ALA A 308 -32.66 9.92 -19.15
C ALA A 308 -33.65 10.26 -18.01
N LYS A 309 -33.33 9.88 -16.77
CA LYS A 309 -34.18 10.12 -15.59
C LYS A 309 -34.04 11.54 -15.03
N ASN A 310 -32.81 12.07 -15.02
CA ASN A 310 -32.43 13.34 -14.37
C ASN A 310 -31.56 14.20 -15.30
N PRO A 311 -32.10 14.72 -16.41
CA PRO A 311 -31.31 15.31 -17.49
C PRO A 311 -30.49 16.55 -17.08
N GLU A 312 -30.88 17.26 -16.02
CA GLU A 312 -30.20 18.47 -15.55
C GLU A 312 -29.05 18.16 -14.57
N ASN A 313 -29.21 17.18 -13.69
CA ASN A 313 -28.27 16.95 -12.57
C ASN A 313 -27.59 15.57 -12.56
N TRP A 314 -27.77 14.76 -13.59
CA TRP A 314 -27.20 13.40 -13.70
C TRP A 314 -25.68 13.30 -13.51
N LYS A 315 -24.91 14.38 -13.65
CA LYS A 315 -23.44 14.35 -13.61
C LYS A 315 -22.86 14.29 -12.20
N GLN A 316 -23.53 14.92 -11.24
CA GLN A 316 -22.94 15.26 -9.93
C GLN A 316 -22.50 14.01 -9.17
N ASP A 317 -23.41 13.05 -8.99
CA ASP A 317 -23.15 11.86 -8.20
C ASP A 317 -21.99 11.04 -8.79
N TYR A 318 -21.95 10.85 -10.11
CA TYR A 318 -20.83 10.15 -10.76
C TYR A 318 -19.52 10.94 -10.65
N HIS A 319 -19.57 12.28 -10.73
CA HIS A 319 -18.38 13.10 -10.55
C HIS A 319 -17.78 12.97 -9.15
N ASP A 320 -18.63 12.98 -8.12
CA ASP A 320 -18.20 12.82 -6.73
C ASP A 320 -17.60 11.43 -6.51
N GLN A 321 -18.20 10.39 -7.08
CA GLN A 321 -17.65 9.02 -7.03
C GLN A 321 -16.31 8.90 -7.77
N MET A 322 -16.17 9.52 -8.94
CA MET A 322 -14.90 9.57 -9.67
C MET A 322 -13.81 10.25 -8.84
N ILE A 323 -14.09 11.39 -8.22
CA ILE A 323 -13.14 12.08 -7.33
C ILE A 323 -12.77 11.19 -6.13
N ALA A 324 -13.73 10.51 -5.53
CA ALA A 324 -13.48 9.62 -4.40
C ALA A 324 -12.48 8.51 -4.77
N VAL A 325 -12.68 7.84 -5.91
CA VAL A 325 -11.77 6.79 -6.38
C VAL A 325 -10.39 7.33 -6.72
N GLN A 326 -10.29 8.48 -7.38
CA GLN A 326 -9.00 9.10 -7.68
C GLN A 326 -8.22 9.41 -6.40
N ASN A 327 -8.90 9.97 -5.39
CA ASN A 327 -8.31 10.24 -4.09
C ASN A 327 -7.83 8.97 -3.38
N LEU A 328 -8.59 7.88 -3.46
CA LEU A 328 -8.18 6.58 -2.93
C LEU A 328 -6.88 6.11 -3.59
N LYS A 329 -6.78 6.20 -4.91
CA LYS A 329 -5.60 5.73 -5.64
C LYS A 329 -4.36 6.59 -5.38
N ILE A 330 -4.51 7.91 -5.23
CA ILE A 330 -3.45 8.81 -4.76
C ILE A 330 -2.98 8.45 -3.34
N ARG A 331 -3.92 8.19 -2.42
CA ARG A 331 -3.59 7.77 -1.05
C ARG A 331 -2.84 6.45 -1.05
N PHE A 332 -3.28 5.47 -1.84
CA PHE A 332 -2.57 4.20 -1.99
C PHE A 332 -1.14 4.38 -2.51
N GLY A 333 -0.95 5.19 -3.56
CA GLY A 333 0.37 5.56 -4.07
C GLY A 333 1.25 6.27 -3.03
N THR A 334 0.66 7.14 -2.22
CA THR A 334 1.36 7.85 -1.14
C THR A 334 1.80 6.90 -0.04
N ILE A 335 0.95 5.96 0.38
CA ILE A 335 1.29 4.98 1.42
C ILE A 335 2.37 4.02 0.92
N THR A 336 2.24 3.51 -0.31
CA THR A 336 3.28 2.64 -0.89
C THR A 336 4.63 3.36 -1.02
N PHE A 337 4.63 4.66 -1.34
CA PHE A 337 5.84 5.49 -1.32
C PHE A 337 6.42 5.61 0.10
N ARG A 338 5.59 5.88 1.11
CA ARG A 338 6.03 5.96 2.52
C ARG A 338 6.62 4.64 3.02
N ILE A 339 6.04 3.50 2.64
CA ILE A 339 6.59 2.17 2.95
C ILE A 339 7.99 2.04 2.35
N LEU A 340 8.16 2.37 1.07
CA LEU A 340 9.45 2.30 0.41
C LEU A 340 10.51 3.19 1.09
N GLU A 341 10.15 4.42 1.45
CA GLU A 341 11.02 5.32 2.22
C GLU A 341 11.36 4.75 3.60
N ASN A 342 10.40 4.12 4.28
CA ASN A 342 10.66 3.49 5.57
C ASN A 342 11.62 2.30 5.46
N LEU A 343 11.51 1.48 4.41
CA LEU A 343 12.46 0.41 4.12
C LEU A 343 13.88 0.95 3.86
N LYS A 344 14.02 2.12 3.23
CA LYS A 344 15.33 2.79 3.06
C LYS A 344 15.92 3.28 4.39
N LYS A 345 15.09 3.68 5.36
CA LYS A 345 15.57 4.02 6.71
C LYS A 345 16.17 2.80 7.40
N TYR A 346 15.56 1.62 7.26
CA TYR A 346 16.14 0.37 7.77
C TYR A 346 17.47 0.02 7.09
N ASP A 347 17.62 0.25 5.79
CA ASP A 347 18.92 0.08 5.09
C ASP A 347 20.00 1.00 5.69
N SER A 348 19.63 2.23 6.04
CA SER A 348 20.54 3.18 6.69
C SER A 348 20.91 2.74 8.12
N LEU A 349 19.94 2.21 8.88
CA LEU A 349 20.18 1.62 10.20
C LEU A 349 21.16 0.44 10.10
N ILE A 350 20.92 -0.48 9.17
CA ILE A 350 21.77 -1.66 8.95
C ILE A 350 23.21 -1.26 8.62
N LYS A 351 23.40 -0.29 7.71
CA LYS A 351 24.73 0.22 7.36
C LYS A 351 25.48 0.80 8.56
N LYS A 352 24.78 1.49 9.47
CA LYS A 352 25.41 2.06 10.68
C LYS A 352 26.04 1.00 11.58
N TYR A 353 25.47 -0.21 11.62
CA TYR A 353 25.90 -1.29 12.52
C TYR A 353 26.55 -2.48 11.81
N GLU A 354 26.82 -2.41 10.51
CA GLU A 354 27.32 -3.58 9.76
C GLU A 354 28.72 -4.03 10.21
N GLU A 355 29.54 -3.07 10.66
CA GLU A 355 30.90 -3.31 11.16
C GLU A 355 30.97 -3.40 12.70
N ASP A 356 29.84 -3.35 13.40
CA ASP A 356 29.83 -3.44 14.86
C ASP A 356 30.30 -4.83 15.32
N GLU A 357 31.27 -4.85 16.25
CA GLU A 357 31.92 -6.08 16.72
C GLU A 357 30.93 -7.11 17.27
N PHE A 358 29.86 -6.63 17.92
CA PHE A 358 28.84 -7.46 18.55
C PHE A 358 27.68 -7.78 17.60
N LEU A 359 27.21 -6.80 16.83
CA LEU A 359 25.98 -6.94 16.03
C LEU A 359 26.21 -7.51 14.63
N LYS A 360 27.43 -7.42 14.07
CA LYS A 360 27.73 -7.73 12.64
C LYS A 360 27.05 -8.99 12.09
N SER A 361 27.07 -10.10 12.83
CA SER A 361 26.51 -11.37 12.36
C SER A 361 24.99 -11.32 12.22
N LYS A 362 24.29 -10.68 13.16
CA LYS A 362 22.83 -10.54 13.11
C LYS A 362 22.42 -9.44 12.13
N ILE A 363 23.21 -8.38 12.01
CA ILE A 363 23.01 -7.31 11.02
C ILE A 363 23.14 -7.85 9.58
N ALA A 364 24.07 -8.79 9.33
CA ALA A 364 24.18 -9.44 8.03
C ALA A 364 22.92 -10.24 7.66
N ASP A 365 22.34 -10.99 8.60
CA ASP A 365 21.06 -11.69 8.40
C ASP A 365 19.91 -10.70 8.15
N LEU A 366 19.82 -9.66 8.98
CA LEU A 366 18.83 -8.58 8.84
C LEU A 366 18.90 -7.90 7.46
N LYS A 367 20.12 -7.67 6.94
CA LYS A 367 20.37 -7.10 5.61
C LYS A 367 19.81 -7.99 4.50
N ASN A 368 20.03 -9.31 4.59
CA ASN A 368 19.48 -10.26 3.62
C ASN A 368 17.95 -10.23 3.62
N LYS A 369 17.34 -10.24 4.81
CA LYS A 369 15.87 -10.18 4.94
C LYS A 369 15.28 -8.87 4.46
N LEU A 370 15.93 -7.73 4.75
CA LEU A 370 15.51 -6.43 4.25
C LEU A 370 15.56 -6.39 2.72
N ASN A 371 16.62 -6.91 2.11
CA ASN A 371 16.73 -6.97 0.65
C ASN A 371 15.61 -7.81 0.04
N THR A 372 15.25 -8.95 0.63
CA THR A 372 14.10 -9.76 0.19
C THR A 372 12.80 -8.96 0.27
N VAL A 373 12.53 -8.31 1.40
CA VAL A 373 11.35 -7.47 1.60
C VAL A 373 11.29 -6.34 0.59
N ARG A 374 12.37 -5.58 0.42
CA ARG A 374 12.44 -4.44 -0.48
C ARG A 374 12.28 -4.87 -1.94
N ASN A 375 13.00 -5.90 -2.38
CA ASN A 375 12.91 -6.37 -3.76
C ASN A 375 11.51 -6.90 -4.07
N SER A 376 10.90 -7.66 -3.16
CA SER A 376 9.51 -8.12 -3.28
C SER A 376 8.56 -6.92 -3.37
N PHE A 377 8.75 -5.91 -2.52
CA PHE A 377 7.92 -4.71 -2.50
C PHE A 377 8.03 -3.91 -3.80
N GLU A 378 9.26 -3.59 -4.23
CA GLU A 378 9.54 -2.83 -5.45
C GLU A 378 9.08 -3.56 -6.72
N SER A 379 9.13 -4.90 -6.73
CA SER A 379 8.62 -5.70 -7.85
C SER A 379 7.09 -5.78 -7.91
N THR A 380 6.41 -5.56 -6.77
CA THR A 380 4.95 -5.68 -6.65
C THR A 380 4.26 -4.32 -6.74
N PHE A 381 4.87 -3.28 -6.18
CA PHE A 381 4.29 -1.95 -6.06
C PHE A 381 5.20 -0.91 -6.71
N ASN A 382 4.63 -0.13 -7.63
CA ASN A 382 5.29 1.02 -8.24
C ASN A 382 4.58 2.32 -7.80
N PRO A 383 5.02 2.96 -6.69
CA PRO A 383 4.34 4.14 -6.13
C PRO A 383 4.18 5.29 -7.12
N GLN A 384 5.19 5.52 -7.96
CA GLN A 384 5.18 6.60 -8.94
C GLN A 384 4.15 6.36 -10.04
N GLU A 385 3.97 5.12 -10.47
CA GLU A 385 2.97 4.75 -11.45
C GLU A 385 1.55 4.91 -10.90
N TYR A 386 1.30 4.55 -9.63
CA TYR A 386 0.00 4.78 -9.00
C TYR A 386 -0.37 6.27 -8.95
N ILE A 387 0.57 7.13 -8.54
CA ILE A 387 0.34 8.58 -8.47
C ILE A 387 0.13 9.16 -9.87
N LYS A 388 0.99 8.80 -10.84
CA LYS A 388 0.86 9.27 -12.22
C LYS A 388 -0.46 8.83 -12.84
N ALA A 389 -0.78 7.54 -12.75
CA ALA A 389 -2.01 6.98 -13.30
C ALA A 389 -3.26 7.62 -12.67
N SER A 390 -3.21 8.00 -11.40
CA SER A 390 -4.31 8.73 -10.75
C SER A 390 -4.51 10.13 -11.32
N ASN A 391 -3.43 10.85 -11.62
CA ASN A 391 -3.51 12.21 -12.20
C ASN A 391 -3.98 12.19 -13.66
N GLU A 392 -3.70 11.12 -14.39
CA GLU A 392 -4.08 10.93 -15.79
C GLU A 392 -5.36 10.08 -15.96
N MET A 393 -6.04 9.77 -14.84
CA MET A 393 -7.11 8.77 -14.79
C MET A 393 -8.37 9.15 -15.57
N TYR A 394 -8.68 10.45 -15.61
CA TYR A 394 -9.88 10.98 -16.21
C TYR A 394 -9.56 11.94 -17.35
N VAL A 395 -10.42 11.88 -18.36
CA VAL A 395 -10.43 12.84 -19.45
C VAL A 395 -11.00 14.14 -18.92
N VAL A 396 -10.25 15.22 -19.12
CA VAL A 396 -10.69 16.59 -18.86
C VAL A 396 -11.12 17.19 -20.20
N GLU A 397 -12.34 17.75 -20.27
CA GLU A 397 -12.84 18.50 -21.43
C GLU A 397 -12.19 19.88 -21.55
#